data_AF-A0A7Y5WC31-F1
#
_entry.id   AF-A0A7Y5WC31-F1
#
_cell.length_a   1.000
_cell.length_b   1.000
_cell.length_c   1.000
_cell.angle_alpha   90.00
_cell.angle_beta   90.00
_cell.angle_gamma   90.00
#
_symmetry.space_group_name_H-M   'P 1'
#
loop_
_entity.id
_entity.type
_entity.pdbx_description
1 polymer ?
#
loop_
_entity_poly.entity_id
_entity_poly.type
_entity_poly.pdbx_seq_one_letter_code
_entity_poly.pdbx_strand_id
1 'polypeptide(L)'
;MKYTYLFLNLITILGPVIMSFEKKIRFFRYWKPAFTALTFSGLFFLSWDYLFTYKRIWSFNPDYLTGFYLGVLPIEEILFFITVPFACLFIYEVVRFYYPAPGWNPQALIIGIIWGSFLIGIALMNIPKLYTSVKLLLTGGFLLYMSLMIKPVYMAQFWILYLIHLIPFALINGVLTSLPVVRYDDYYNLGIRLGTIPIEDTQYSLLLLLMTVAVFEHYKQKHGL
;
A
#
# COMPACT_ATOMS: atom_id res chain seq x y z
N MET A 1 20.54 -0.78 14.60
CA MET A 1 20.17 0.51 15.23
C MET A 1 18.80 0.30 15.82
N LYS A 2 18.70 0.20 17.15
CA LYS A 2 17.42 0.00 17.82
C LYS A 2 16.47 1.15 17.44
N TYR A 3 15.19 0.86 17.14
CA TYR A 3 14.15 1.82 16.72
C TYR A 3 14.13 2.31 15.26
N THR A 4 14.94 1.74 14.36
CA THR A 4 14.91 2.15 12.93
C THR A 4 13.51 2.09 12.34
N TYR A 5 12.73 1.04 12.60
CA TYR A 5 11.40 0.93 12.01
C TYR A 5 10.45 2.01 12.54
N LEU A 6 10.46 2.26 13.85
CA LEU A 6 9.64 3.31 14.44
C LEU A 6 10.01 4.69 13.90
N PHE A 7 11.30 4.97 13.73
CA PHE A 7 11.78 6.22 13.15
C PHE A 7 11.27 6.41 11.72
N LEU A 8 11.32 5.35 10.89
CA LEU A 8 10.80 5.38 9.52
C LEU A 8 9.28 5.68 9.48
N ASN A 9 8.51 5.09 10.40
CA ASN A 9 7.09 5.41 10.54
C ASN A 9 6.86 6.89 10.87
N LEU A 10 7.62 7.45 11.81
CA LEU A 10 7.49 8.85 12.23
C LEU A 10 7.83 9.83 11.10
N ILE A 11 8.95 9.64 10.39
CA ILE A 11 9.31 10.54 9.29
C ILE A 11 8.30 10.46 8.14
N THR A 12 7.70 9.29 7.91
CA THR A 12 6.72 9.08 6.84
C THR A 12 5.44 9.86 7.09
N ILE A 13 4.95 9.88 8.33
CA ILE A 13 3.68 10.55 8.66
C ILE A 13 3.83 12.04 9.00
N LEU A 14 5.01 12.47 9.47
CA LEU A 14 5.22 13.85 9.94
C LEU A 14 4.87 14.89 8.87
N GLY A 15 5.42 14.74 7.67
CA GLY A 15 5.17 15.65 6.54
C GLY A 15 3.67 15.74 6.18
N PRO A 16 3.01 14.61 5.87
CA PRO A 16 1.57 14.56 5.60
C PRO A 16 0.69 15.14 6.71
N VAL A 17 1.00 14.88 7.99
CA VAL A 17 0.22 15.44 9.11
C VAL A 17 0.36 16.95 9.17
N ILE A 18 1.57 17.49 9.10
CA ILE A 18 1.78 18.95 9.13
C ILE A 18 1.09 19.60 7.92
N MET A 19 1.29 19.04 6.73
CA MET A 19 0.70 19.55 5.49
C MET A 19 -0.81 19.34 5.41
N SER A 20 -1.40 18.49 6.26
CA SER A 20 -2.85 18.30 6.32
C SER A 20 -3.60 19.57 6.71
N PHE A 21 -2.93 20.48 7.44
CA PHE A 21 -3.49 21.75 7.91
C PHE A 21 -3.24 22.91 6.92
N GLU A 22 -2.61 22.64 5.78
CA GLU A 22 -2.40 23.62 4.73
C GLU A 22 -3.75 24.12 4.16
N LYS A 23 -3.83 25.40 3.81
CA LYS A 23 -5.08 26.11 3.54
C LYS A 23 -5.76 25.73 2.23
N LYS A 24 -5.01 25.28 1.21
CA LYS A 24 -5.56 24.92 -0.10
C LYS A 24 -6.17 23.52 -0.06
N ILE A 25 -5.41 22.52 0.39
CA ILE A 25 -5.85 21.12 0.36
C ILE A 25 -6.77 20.81 1.55
N ARG A 26 -6.42 21.29 2.75
CA ARG A 26 -7.18 21.07 3.99
C ARG A 26 -7.53 19.59 4.24
N PHE A 27 -6.56 18.70 4.05
CA PHE A 27 -6.76 17.25 4.19
C PHE A 27 -7.26 16.84 5.59
N PHE A 28 -7.02 17.67 6.62
CA PHE A 28 -7.57 17.46 7.96
C PHE A 28 -9.09 17.26 7.99
N ARG A 29 -9.84 17.84 7.03
CA ARG A 29 -11.29 17.66 6.89
C ARG A 29 -11.69 16.24 6.52
N TYR A 30 -10.78 15.51 5.88
CA TYR A 30 -10.99 14.15 5.42
C TYR A 30 -10.35 13.11 6.34
N TRP A 31 -9.90 13.48 7.54
CA TRP A 31 -9.31 12.51 8.47
C TRP A 31 -10.28 11.43 8.90
N LYS A 32 -11.56 11.74 9.10
CA LYS A 32 -12.58 10.73 9.42
C LYS A 32 -12.73 9.67 8.31
N PRO A 33 -12.96 10.04 7.03
CA PRO A 33 -12.92 9.06 5.94
C PRO A 33 -11.57 8.36 5.82
N ALA A 34 -10.46 9.07 6.02
CA ALA A 34 -9.13 8.48 5.95
C ALA A 34 -8.97 7.38 7.00
N PHE A 35 -9.18 7.67 8.29
CA PHE A 35 -9.09 6.66 9.35
C PHE A 35 -10.03 5.47 9.12
N THR A 36 -11.23 5.70 8.56
CA THR A 36 -12.13 4.60 8.18
C THR A 36 -11.51 3.69 7.12
N ALA A 37 -10.91 4.29 6.08
CA ALA A 37 -10.23 3.55 5.02
C ALA A 37 -8.99 2.81 5.55
N LEU A 38 -8.19 3.47 6.37
CA LEU A 38 -6.99 2.93 7.02
C LEU A 38 -7.33 1.73 7.91
N THR A 39 -8.40 1.82 8.71
CA THR A 39 -8.83 0.70 9.55
C THR A 39 -9.29 -0.48 8.69
N PHE A 40 -10.07 -0.24 7.64
CA PHE A 40 -10.56 -1.32 6.79
C PHE A 40 -9.44 -2.04 6.04
N SER A 41 -8.59 -1.27 5.33
CA SER A 41 -7.47 -1.86 4.60
C SER A 41 -6.43 -2.43 5.57
N GLY A 42 -6.11 -1.71 6.64
CA GLY A 42 -5.18 -2.14 7.68
C GLY A 42 -5.58 -3.47 8.31
N LEU A 43 -6.86 -3.70 8.65
CA LEU A 43 -7.29 -4.98 9.20
C LEU A 43 -7.08 -6.16 8.23
N PHE A 44 -7.36 -5.95 6.95
CA PHE A 44 -7.11 -6.97 5.92
C PHE A 44 -5.63 -7.32 5.83
N PHE A 45 -4.76 -6.31 5.73
CA PHE A 45 -3.33 -6.54 5.58
C PHE A 45 -2.63 -6.96 6.86
N LEU A 46 -3.06 -6.51 8.04
CA LEU A 46 -2.58 -7.02 9.31
C LEU A 46 -2.88 -8.51 9.48
N SER A 47 -4.05 -8.96 9.02
CA SER A 47 -4.40 -10.38 9.03
C SER A 47 -3.49 -11.19 8.10
N TRP A 48 -3.20 -10.65 6.91
CA TRP A 48 -2.25 -11.23 5.97
C TRP A 48 -0.84 -11.30 6.57
N ASP A 49 -0.33 -10.17 7.08
CA ASP A 49 1.01 -10.04 7.64
C ASP A 49 1.21 -10.94 8.82
N TYR A 50 0.20 -11.05 9.70
CA TYR A 50 0.23 -11.98 10.82
C TYR A 50 0.39 -13.42 10.32
N LEU A 51 -0.41 -13.83 9.32
CA LEU A 51 -0.36 -15.18 8.77
C LEU A 51 0.99 -15.49 8.11
N PHE A 52 1.51 -14.56 7.31
CA PHE A 52 2.76 -14.74 6.57
C PHE A 52 3.99 -14.73 7.49
N THR A 53 3.98 -13.86 8.51
CA THR A 53 5.01 -13.85 9.55
C THR A 53 4.96 -15.11 10.41
N TYR A 54 3.76 -15.55 10.80
CA TYR A 54 3.57 -16.79 11.56
C TYR A 54 4.09 -18.02 10.79
N LYS A 55 3.88 -18.06 9.46
CA LYS A 55 4.43 -19.09 8.58
C LYS A 55 5.91 -18.92 8.24
N ARG A 56 6.58 -17.90 8.79
CA ARG A 56 7.99 -17.56 8.53
C ARG A 56 8.32 -17.30 7.06
N ILE A 57 7.32 -16.89 6.27
CA ILE A 57 7.52 -16.49 4.87
C ILE A 57 8.33 -15.20 4.80
N TRP A 58 8.11 -14.32 5.78
CA TRP A 58 9.03 -13.25 6.11
C TRP A 58 9.13 -13.11 7.63
N SER A 59 10.10 -12.32 8.08
CA SER A 59 10.35 -12.09 9.50
C SER A 59 10.85 -10.68 9.76
N PHE A 60 10.67 -10.23 10.99
CA PHE A 60 11.15 -8.94 11.47
C PHE A 60 12.40 -9.12 12.33
N ASN A 61 13.40 -8.29 12.13
CA ASN A 61 14.64 -8.35 12.90
C ASN A 61 14.54 -7.55 14.21
N PRO A 62 14.61 -8.20 15.39
CA PRO A 62 14.48 -7.53 16.70
C PRO A 62 15.47 -6.39 16.94
N ASP A 63 16.66 -6.43 16.31
CA ASP A 63 17.73 -5.43 16.49
C ASP A 63 17.33 -4.01 16.01
N TYR A 64 16.26 -3.91 15.23
CA TYR A 64 15.75 -2.67 14.63
C TYR A 64 14.40 -2.22 15.19
N LEU A 65 13.88 -2.93 16.20
CA LEU A 65 12.55 -2.77 16.74
C LEU A 65 12.59 -2.28 18.20
N THR A 66 11.44 -1.84 18.70
CA THR A 66 11.22 -1.46 20.10
C THR A 66 11.20 -2.67 21.04
N GLY A 67 10.82 -3.83 20.52
CA GLY A 67 10.60 -5.06 21.29
C GLY A 67 9.16 -5.26 21.74
N PHE A 68 8.23 -4.36 21.40
CA PHE A 68 6.80 -4.55 21.64
C PHE A 68 6.13 -5.26 20.47
N TYR A 69 5.39 -6.33 20.78
CA TYR A 69 4.72 -7.16 19.78
C TYR A 69 3.25 -7.35 20.15
N LEU A 70 2.41 -7.47 19.13
CA LEU A 70 1.07 -8.03 19.22
C LEU A 70 1.07 -9.38 18.48
N GLY A 71 1.15 -10.46 19.25
CA GLY A 71 1.39 -11.79 18.68
C GLY A 71 2.76 -11.84 18.00
N VAL A 72 2.80 -12.11 16.69
CA VAL A 72 4.05 -12.18 15.90
C VAL A 72 4.43 -10.87 15.21
N LEU A 73 3.56 -9.86 15.26
CA LEU A 73 3.79 -8.58 14.58
C LEU A 73 4.36 -7.53 15.55
N PRO A 74 5.44 -6.85 15.18
CA PRO A 74 5.94 -5.73 15.96
C PRO A 74 4.98 -4.54 15.87
N ILE A 75 4.93 -3.70 16.90
CA ILE A 75 4.03 -2.55 16.93
C ILE A 75 4.29 -1.58 15.76
N GLU A 76 5.54 -1.51 15.30
CA GLU A 76 5.96 -0.71 14.16
C GLU A 76 5.32 -1.17 12.85
N GLU A 77 5.11 -2.48 12.67
CA GLU A 77 4.39 -3.00 11.51
C GLU A 77 2.92 -2.58 11.57
N ILE A 78 2.32 -2.60 12.76
CA ILE A 78 0.94 -2.16 12.95
C ILE A 78 0.79 -0.67 12.63
N LEU A 79 1.76 0.13 13.08
CA LEU A 79 1.82 1.55 12.77
C LEU A 79 2.05 1.80 11.27
N PHE A 80 2.77 0.93 10.57
CA PHE A 80 3.03 1.04 9.13
C PHE A 80 1.73 1.06 8.32
N PHE A 81 0.75 0.22 8.69
CA PHE A 81 -0.58 0.22 8.06
C PHE A 81 -1.45 1.44 8.38
N ILE A 82 -1.00 2.31 9.27
CA ILE A 82 -1.63 3.60 9.55
C ILE A 82 -0.84 4.70 8.85
N THR A 83 0.47 4.75 9.06
CA THR A 83 1.36 5.84 8.65
C THR A 83 1.48 5.95 7.14
N VAL A 84 1.75 4.84 6.45
CA VAL A 84 1.97 4.82 4.99
C VAL A 84 0.67 5.08 4.24
N PRO A 85 -0.46 4.39 4.52
CA PRO A 85 -1.70 4.67 3.81
C PRO A 85 -2.22 6.09 4.09
N PHE A 86 -2.04 6.63 5.29
CA PHE A 86 -2.35 8.03 5.59
C PHE A 86 -1.55 8.99 4.70
N ALA A 87 -0.24 8.79 4.63
CA ALA A 87 0.66 9.60 3.80
C ALA A 87 0.26 9.53 2.31
N CYS A 88 -0.12 8.35 1.84
CA CYS A 88 -0.53 8.14 0.47
C CYS A 88 -1.91 8.76 0.18
N LEU A 89 -2.86 8.73 1.12
CA LEU A 89 -4.13 9.46 0.96
C LEU A 89 -3.93 10.98 0.91
N PHE A 90 -2.94 11.51 1.64
CA PHE A 90 -2.56 12.91 1.49
C PHE A 90 -2.03 13.20 0.07
N ILE A 91 -1.10 12.38 -0.45
CA ILE A 91 -0.62 12.50 -1.84
C ILE A 91 -1.79 12.40 -2.82
N TYR A 92 -2.75 11.50 -2.57
CA TYR A 92 -3.92 11.34 -3.42
C TYR A 92 -4.77 12.61 -3.50
N GLU A 93 -5.02 13.26 -2.36
CA GLU A 93 -5.78 14.52 -2.33
C GLU A 93 -4.98 15.68 -2.96
N VAL A 94 -3.65 15.68 -2.85
CA VAL A 94 -2.79 16.60 -3.63
C VAL A 94 -2.98 16.35 -5.13
N VAL A 95 -2.94 15.09 -5.57
CA VAL A 95 -3.16 14.74 -6.99
C VAL A 95 -4.54 15.16 -7.43
N ARG A 96 -5.60 14.90 -6.65
CA ARG A 96 -6.96 15.32 -7.01
C ARG A 96 -7.13 16.83 -7.11
N PHE A 97 -6.39 17.59 -6.30
CA PHE A 97 -6.41 19.04 -6.36
C PHE A 97 -5.76 19.58 -7.65
N TYR A 98 -4.59 19.06 -8.04
CA TYR A 98 -3.86 19.53 -9.23
C TYR A 98 -4.29 18.86 -10.54
N TYR A 99 -4.82 17.64 -10.46
CA TYR A 99 -5.33 16.82 -11.56
C TYR A 99 -6.75 16.34 -11.24
N PRO A 100 -7.75 17.23 -11.32
CA PRO A 100 -9.15 16.87 -11.12
C PRO A 100 -9.57 15.73 -12.06
N ALA A 101 -10.52 14.89 -11.62
CA ALA A 101 -11.00 13.78 -12.42
C ALA A 101 -11.57 14.34 -13.73
N PRO A 102 -11.10 13.91 -14.91
CA PRO A 102 -11.74 14.30 -16.16
C PRO A 102 -13.14 13.65 -16.35
N GLY A 103 -13.59 12.83 -15.38
CA GLY A 103 -14.78 11.99 -15.48
C GLY A 103 -14.39 10.55 -15.79
N TRP A 104 -15.23 9.86 -16.58
CA TRP A 104 -14.94 8.50 -17.02
C TRP A 104 -13.68 8.47 -17.91
N ASN A 105 -12.68 7.67 -17.52
CA ASN A 105 -11.41 7.55 -18.22
C ASN A 105 -11.16 6.09 -18.65
N PRO A 106 -11.45 5.71 -19.90
CA PRO A 106 -11.28 4.34 -20.37
C PRO A 106 -9.82 3.89 -20.40
N GLN A 107 -8.87 4.80 -20.65
CA GLN A 107 -7.44 4.47 -20.72
C GLN A 107 -6.93 4.00 -19.35
N ALA A 108 -7.32 4.69 -18.28
CA ALA A 108 -6.97 4.30 -16.91
C ALA A 108 -7.53 2.92 -16.53
N LEU A 109 -8.74 2.59 -17.01
CA LEU A 109 -9.35 1.26 -16.81
C LEU A 109 -8.64 0.19 -17.63
N ILE A 110 -8.29 0.48 -18.88
CA ILE A 110 -7.55 -0.45 -19.76
C ILE A 110 -6.18 -0.78 -19.15
N ILE A 111 -5.48 0.20 -18.59
CA ILE A 111 -4.21 -0.04 -17.89
C ILE A 111 -4.42 -1.03 -16.73
N GLY A 112 -5.49 -0.85 -15.93
CA GLY A 112 -5.83 -1.78 -14.86
C GLY A 112 -6.20 -3.18 -15.35
N ILE A 113 -6.88 -3.29 -16.50
CA ILE A 113 -7.22 -4.58 -17.11
C ILE A 113 -5.96 -5.32 -17.59
N ILE A 114 -5.09 -4.62 -18.34
CA ILE A 114 -3.86 -5.19 -18.89
C ILE A 114 -2.95 -5.60 -17.73
N TRP A 115 -2.71 -4.69 -16.77
CA TRP A 115 -1.83 -4.96 -15.64
C TRP A 115 -2.39 -6.06 -14.75
N GLY A 116 -3.69 -6.01 -14.42
CA GLY A 116 -4.35 -7.04 -13.63
C GLY A 116 -4.26 -8.42 -14.29
N SER A 117 -4.51 -8.53 -15.59
CA SER A 117 -4.39 -9.79 -16.33
C SER A 117 -2.95 -10.31 -16.36
N PHE A 118 -1.99 -9.42 -16.55
CA PHE A 118 -0.56 -9.75 -16.49
C PHE A 118 -0.17 -10.33 -15.13
N LEU A 119 -0.57 -9.70 -14.03
CA LEU A 119 -0.30 -10.19 -12.68
C LEU A 119 -0.91 -11.58 -12.42
N ILE A 120 -2.17 -11.81 -12.86
CA ILE A 120 -2.80 -13.13 -12.78
C ILE A 120 -1.98 -14.17 -13.54
N GLY A 121 -1.52 -13.85 -14.76
CA GLY A 121 -0.69 -14.75 -15.55
C GLY A 121 0.59 -15.17 -14.82
N ILE A 122 1.33 -14.20 -14.27
CA ILE A 122 2.55 -14.48 -13.49
C ILE A 122 2.24 -15.33 -12.25
N ALA A 123 1.13 -15.05 -11.57
CA ALA A 123 0.72 -15.78 -10.37
C ALA A 123 0.43 -17.26 -10.67
N LEU A 124 -0.30 -17.54 -11.76
CA LEU A 124 -0.64 -18.89 -12.20
C LEU A 124 0.58 -19.70 -12.66
N MET A 125 1.59 -19.04 -13.22
CA MET A 125 2.85 -19.68 -13.60
C MET A 125 3.76 -19.97 -12.39
N ASN A 126 3.50 -19.35 -11.23
CA ASN A 126 4.35 -19.43 -10.04
C ASN A 126 3.58 -19.89 -8.79
N ILE A 127 2.55 -20.73 -8.95
CA ILE A 127 1.68 -21.21 -7.86
C ILE A 127 2.45 -21.72 -6.62
N PRO A 128 3.54 -22.51 -6.75
CA PRO A 128 4.31 -22.98 -5.58
C PRO A 128 4.95 -21.86 -4.75
N LYS A 129 5.24 -20.70 -5.34
CA LYS A 129 5.83 -19.54 -4.67
C LYS A 129 4.74 -18.76 -3.95
N LEU A 130 4.39 -19.20 -2.74
CA LEU A 130 3.18 -18.76 -2.02
C LEU A 130 3.07 -17.23 -1.84
N TYR A 131 4.18 -16.51 -1.64
CA TYR A 131 4.15 -15.05 -1.56
C TYR A 131 3.85 -14.40 -2.89
N THR A 132 4.50 -14.85 -3.97
CA THR A 132 4.21 -14.37 -5.32
C THR A 132 2.79 -14.69 -5.73
N SER A 133 2.39 -15.97 -5.68
CA SER A 133 1.14 -16.43 -6.27
C SER A 133 -0.07 -15.79 -5.61
N VAL A 134 -0.17 -15.87 -4.28
CA VAL A 134 -1.36 -15.36 -3.58
C VAL A 134 -1.43 -13.84 -3.66
N LYS A 135 -0.29 -13.13 -3.50
CA LYS A 135 -0.28 -11.66 -3.60
C LYS A 135 -0.69 -11.20 -5.00
N LEU A 136 -0.07 -11.74 -6.04
CA LEU A 136 -0.35 -11.31 -7.41
C LEU A 136 -1.77 -11.70 -7.86
N LEU A 137 -2.32 -12.83 -7.36
CA LEU A 137 -3.73 -13.17 -7.55
C LEU A 137 -4.65 -12.13 -6.92
N LEU A 138 -4.38 -11.73 -5.66
CA LEU A 138 -5.20 -10.72 -4.97
C LEU A 138 -5.10 -9.35 -5.64
N THR A 139 -3.88 -8.86 -5.92
CA THR A 139 -3.66 -7.57 -6.58
C THR A 139 -4.27 -7.56 -7.98
N GLY A 140 -4.00 -8.58 -8.79
CA GLY A 140 -4.53 -8.70 -10.14
C GLY A 140 -6.05 -8.82 -10.17
N GLY A 141 -6.61 -9.68 -9.31
CA GLY A 141 -8.06 -9.88 -9.20
C GLY A 141 -8.79 -8.61 -8.75
N PHE A 142 -8.24 -7.89 -7.76
CA PHE A 142 -8.84 -6.65 -7.30
C PHE A 142 -8.73 -5.53 -8.35
N LEU A 143 -7.61 -5.43 -9.07
CA LEU A 143 -7.48 -4.50 -10.22
C LEU A 143 -8.50 -4.79 -11.31
N LEU A 144 -8.70 -6.06 -11.66
CA LEU A 144 -9.70 -6.48 -12.65
C LEU A 144 -11.11 -6.16 -12.18
N TYR A 145 -11.43 -6.47 -10.92
CA TYR A 145 -12.71 -6.11 -10.32
C TYR A 145 -12.97 -4.60 -10.38
N MET A 146 -12.02 -3.78 -9.95
CA MET A 146 -12.15 -2.33 -9.99
C MET A 146 -12.27 -1.81 -11.42
N SER A 147 -11.54 -2.39 -12.39
CA SER A 147 -11.48 -1.89 -13.77
C SER A 147 -12.64 -2.37 -14.65
N LEU A 148 -13.19 -3.56 -14.39
CA LEU A 148 -14.25 -4.18 -15.19
C LEU A 148 -15.65 -4.03 -14.58
N MET A 149 -15.75 -4.03 -13.24
CA MET A 149 -17.05 -4.01 -12.55
C MET A 149 -17.36 -2.62 -12.00
N ILE A 150 -16.44 -2.04 -11.20
CA ILE A 150 -16.70 -0.76 -10.51
C ILE A 150 -16.49 0.44 -11.44
N LYS A 151 -15.43 0.43 -12.25
CA LYS A 151 -15.07 1.48 -13.21
C LYS A 151 -15.00 2.89 -12.57
N PRO A 152 -14.22 3.07 -11.48
CA PRO A 152 -14.25 4.31 -10.74
C PRO A 152 -13.73 5.49 -11.57
N VAL A 153 -14.41 6.64 -11.45
CA VAL A 153 -14.00 7.89 -12.12
C VAL A 153 -12.63 8.41 -11.67
N TYR A 154 -12.16 7.97 -10.51
CA TYR A 154 -10.88 8.36 -9.93
C TYR A 154 -9.69 7.48 -10.36
N MET A 155 -9.89 6.50 -11.25
CA MET A 155 -8.85 5.53 -11.61
C MET A 155 -7.59 6.19 -12.18
N ALA A 156 -7.75 7.28 -12.94
CA ALA A 156 -6.63 8.02 -13.51
C ALA A 156 -5.76 8.66 -12.41
N GLN A 157 -6.39 9.32 -11.43
CA GLN A 157 -5.67 9.91 -10.30
C GLN A 157 -5.06 8.86 -9.40
N PHE A 158 -5.70 7.68 -9.27
CA PHE A 158 -5.11 6.56 -8.56
C PHE A 158 -3.79 6.11 -9.20
N TRP A 159 -3.73 6.00 -10.53
CA TRP A 159 -2.47 5.66 -11.21
C TRP A 159 -1.40 6.73 -11.02
N ILE A 160 -1.76 8.02 -11.11
CA ILE A 160 -0.83 9.13 -10.85
C ILE A 160 -0.32 9.06 -9.40
N LEU A 161 -1.22 8.87 -8.42
CA LEU A 161 -0.86 8.63 -7.03
C LEU A 161 0.13 7.49 -6.92
N TYR A 162 -0.19 6.33 -7.49
CA TYR A 162 0.64 5.13 -7.37
C TYR A 162 2.06 5.38 -7.89
N LEU A 163 2.19 6.03 -9.05
CA LEU A 163 3.47 6.40 -9.64
C LEU A 163 4.26 7.38 -8.76
N ILE A 164 3.61 8.40 -8.20
CA ILE A 164 4.26 9.36 -7.28
C ILE A 164 4.70 8.63 -6.00
N HIS A 165 3.86 7.76 -5.46
CA HIS A 165 4.14 6.97 -4.25
C HIS A 165 5.36 6.04 -4.42
N LEU A 166 5.65 5.55 -5.63
CA LEU A 166 6.80 4.67 -5.83
C LEU A 166 8.14 5.32 -5.42
N ILE A 167 8.22 6.66 -5.42
CA ILE A 167 9.41 7.40 -4.97
C ILE A 167 9.62 7.24 -3.45
N PRO A 168 8.72 7.70 -2.55
CA PRO A 168 8.88 7.48 -1.12
C PRO A 168 8.87 6.00 -0.74
N PHE A 169 8.12 5.14 -1.46
CA PHE A 169 8.18 3.70 -1.29
C PHE A 169 9.60 3.16 -1.48
N ALA A 170 10.27 3.49 -2.58
CA ALA A 170 11.62 3.01 -2.85
C ALA A 170 12.62 3.47 -1.78
N LEU A 171 12.43 4.68 -1.22
CA LEU A 171 13.26 5.19 -0.13
C LEU A 171 13.03 4.43 1.18
N ILE A 172 11.78 4.31 1.63
CA ILE A 172 11.45 3.69 2.92
C ILE A 172 11.67 2.18 2.86
N ASN A 173 11.12 1.49 1.86
CA ASN A 173 11.31 0.03 1.71
C ASN A 173 12.75 -0.31 1.38
N GLY A 174 13.48 0.56 0.69
CA GLY A 174 14.91 0.38 0.43
C GLY A 174 15.70 0.35 1.74
N VAL A 175 15.43 1.26 2.68
CA VAL A 175 16.04 1.23 4.01
C VAL A 175 15.60 0.00 4.81
N LEU A 176 14.30 -0.34 4.81
CA LEU A 176 13.78 -1.50 5.56
C LEU A 176 14.44 -2.81 5.14
N THR A 177 14.63 -3.01 3.83
CA THR A 177 15.19 -4.25 3.27
C THR A 177 16.71 -4.28 3.27
N SER A 178 17.38 -3.13 3.15
CA SER A 178 18.85 -3.05 3.26
C SER A 178 19.37 -3.12 4.70
N LEU A 179 18.61 -2.62 5.68
CA LEU A 179 18.91 -2.74 7.12
C LEU A 179 18.26 -3.97 7.75
N PRO A 180 18.26 -5.11 7.04
CA PRO A 180 17.28 -6.21 7.07
C PRO A 180 16.29 -6.15 8.25
N VAL A 181 15.47 -5.10 8.28
CA VAL A 181 14.42 -4.86 9.29
C VAL A 181 13.29 -5.84 9.02
N VAL A 182 12.96 -5.98 7.73
CA VAL A 182 12.08 -7.01 7.18
C VAL A 182 12.93 -7.91 6.31
N ARG A 183 12.84 -9.22 6.53
CA ARG A 183 13.59 -10.25 5.79
C ARG A 183 12.62 -11.18 5.08
N TYR A 184 12.84 -11.35 3.78
CA TYR A 184 12.05 -12.22 2.93
C TYR A 184 12.81 -13.50 2.63
N ASP A 185 12.08 -14.61 2.55
CA ASP A 185 12.62 -15.88 2.06
C ASP A 185 12.30 -16.04 0.56
N ASP A 186 13.34 -16.19 -0.25
CA ASP A 186 13.29 -16.34 -1.70
C ASP A 186 12.71 -17.66 -2.18
N TYR A 187 12.55 -18.62 -1.26
CA TYR A 187 11.77 -19.81 -1.52
C TYR A 187 10.31 -19.49 -1.88
N TYR A 188 9.73 -18.46 -1.26
CA TYR A 188 8.31 -18.12 -1.43
C TYR A 188 8.06 -17.03 -2.48
N ASN A 189 9.12 -16.39 -3.00
CA ASN A 189 9.01 -15.23 -3.89
C ASN A 189 9.81 -15.42 -5.19
N LEU A 190 9.72 -14.48 -6.15
CA LEU A 190 10.37 -14.60 -7.45
C LEU A 190 11.90 -14.54 -7.37
N GLY A 191 12.47 -14.05 -6.27
CA GLY A 191 13.90 -13.75 -6.13
C GLY A 191 14.33 -12.50 -6.90
N ILE A 192 13.38 -11.76 -7.47
CA ILE A 192 13.64 -10.54 -8.24
C ILE A 192 13.55 -9.34 -7.31
N ARG A 193 14.52 -8.43 -7.42
CA ARG A 193 14.65 -7.26 -6.55
C ARG A 193 14.72 -5.94 -7.32
N LEU A 194 14.11 -4.90 -6.77
CA LEU A 194 14.35 -3.50 -7.09
C LEU A 194 15.31 -2.93 -6.03
N GLY A 195 16.61 -2.89 -6.34
CA GLY A 195 17.63 -2.69 -5.32
C GLY A 195 17.63 -3.87 -4.34
N THR A 196 17.23 -3.65 -3.09
CA THR A 196 17.05 -4.71 -2.08
C THR A 196 15.60 -5.14 -1.88
N ILE A 197 14.65 -4.45 -2.52
CA ILE A 197 13.20 -4.62 -2.28
C ILE A 197 12.66 -5.74 -3.16
N PRO A 198 11.91 -6.73 -2.65
CA PRO A 198 11.17 -7.69 -3.47
C PRO A 198 10.28 -6.98 -4.49
N ILE A 199 10.34 -7.39 -5.77
CA ILE A 199 9.50 -6.75 -6.80
C ILE A 199 8.01 -6.86 -6.45
N GLU A 200 7.61 -7.92 -5.77
CA GLU A 200 6.25 -8.12 -5.32
C GLU A 200 5.77 -7.04 -4.35
N ASP A 201 6.65 -6.37 -3.60
CA ASP A 201 6.24 -5.33 -2.64
C ASP A 201 5.63 -4.11 -3.36
N THR A 202 6.06 -3.84 -4.59
CA THR A 202 5.38 -2.83 -5.43
C THR A 202 3.92 -3.22 -5.65
N GLN A 203 3.63 -4.50 -5.90
CA GLN A 203 2.27 -5.00 -6.13
C GLN A 203 1.46 -5.15 -4.83
N TYR A 204 2.13 -5.35 -3.70
CA TYR A 204 1.51 -5.31 -2.38
C TYR A 204 1.02 -3.89 -2.07
N SER A 205 1.90 -2.90 -2.28
CA SER A 205 1.55 -1.49 -2.10
C SER A 205 0.44 -1.07 -3.07
N LEU A 206 0.43 -1.58 -4.31
CA LEU A 206 -0.63 -1.31 -5.28
C LEU A 206 -2.01 -1.75 -4.77
N LEU A 207 -2.10 -2.96 -4.22
CA LEU A 207 -3.35 -3.48 -3.63
C LEU A 207 -3.75 -2.68 -2.38
N LEU A 208 -2.79 -2.39 -1.50
CA LEU A 208 -3.02 -1.60 -0.28
C LEU A 208 -3.58 -0.23 -0.59
N LEU A 209 -2.94 0.48 -1.51
CA LEU A 209 -3.37 1.82 -1.89
C LEU A 209 -4.69 1.80 -2.65
N LEU A 210 -4.90 0.87 -3.58
CA LEU A 210 -6.16 0.79 -4.32
C LEU A 210 -7.34 0.52 -3.40
N MET A 211 -7.19 -0.41 -2.45
CA MET A 211 -8.24 -0.72 -1.48
C MET A 211 -8.49 0.46 -0.54
N THR A 212 -7.42 1.11 -0.07
CA THR A 212 -7.54 2.28 0.81
C THR A 212 -8.25 3.44 0.09
N VAL A 213 -7.85 3.76 -1.14
CA VAL A 213 -8.50 4.81 -1.95
C VAL A 213 -9.95 4.44 -2.25
N ALA A 214 -10.23 3.18 -2.57
CA ALA A 214 -11.60 2.74 -2.86
C ALA A 214 -12.55 2.93 -1.66
N VAL A 215 -12.12 2.56 -0.45
CA VAL A 215 -12.91 2.77 0.77
C VAL A 215 -13.03 4.26 1.11
N PHE A 216 -11.95 5.01 0.95
CA PHE A 216 -11.92 6.45 1.19
C PHE A 216 -12.91 7.20 0.29
N GLU A 217 -12.87 6.94 -1.02
CA GLU A 217 -13.77 7.52 -2.01
C GLU A 217 -15.23 7.10 -1.79
N HIS A 218 -15.46 5.82 -1.48
CA HIS A 218 -16.80 5.35 -1.14
C HIS A 218 -17.37 6.08 0.08
N TYR A 219 -16.56 6.28 1.13
CA TYR A 219 -16.98 7.03 2.30
C TYR A 219 -17.30 8.48 1.95
N LYS A 220 -16.44 9.15 1.18
CA LYS A 220 -16.65 10.55 0.78
C LYS A 220 -17.95 10.71 -0.02
N GLN A 221 -18.17 9.87 -1.02
CA GLN A 221 -19.38 9.88 -1.84
C GLN A 221 -20.65 9.67 -1.00
N LYS A 222 -20.63 8.70 -0.08
CA LYS A 222 -21.77 8.41 0.80
C LYS A 222 -22.13 9.58 1.73
N HIS A 223 -21.17 10.43 2.09
CA HIS A 223 -21.36 11.54 3.01
C HIS A 223 -21.32 12.93 2.33
N GLY A 224 -21.30 12.98 0.99
CA GLY A 224 -21.28 14.23 0.22
C GLY A 224 -20.03 15.09 0.42
N LEU A 225 -18.85 14.45 0.60
CA LEU A 225 -17.54 15.08 0.85
C LEU A 225 -16.64 15.14 -0.39
#